data_AF-A0A6N4AAL8-F1
#
_entry.id   AF-A0A6N4AAL8-F1
#
_cell.length_a   1.000
_cell.length_b   1.000
_cell.length_c   1.000
_cell.angle_alpha   90.00
_cell.angle_beta   90.00
_cell.angle_gamma   90.00
#
_symmetry.space_group_name_H-M   'P 1'
#
loop_
_entity.id
_entity.type
_entity.pdbx_description
1 polymer ?
#
loop_
_entity_poly.entity_id
_entity_poly.type
_entity_poly.pdbx_seq_one_letter_code
_entity_poly.pdbx_strand_id
1 'polypeptide(L)'
;MRRFLLLLLPILFVSCNSYYYVILEEDTPLYASQNDSETKIVVPANSYVFIDSKSKSYRKIKYNNYKGWAYSPKFNHTTTRSSTKTNYSQNSSNYNSSSTSKEVHVKGYYRKNGSYVKPHTRSAPRRKG
;
A
#
# COMPACT_ATOMS: atom_id res chain seq x y z
N MET A 1 -18.69 -1.85 -54.05
CA MET A 1 -17.30 -1.79 -53.54
C MET A 1 -17.35 -1.55 -52.03
N ARG A 2 -17.39 -2.63 -51.24
CA ARG A 2 -17.50 -2.60 -49.77
C ARG A 2 -16.13 -2.90 -49.17
N ARG A 3 -15.29 -1.89 -48.95
CA ARG A 3 -13.98 -2.03 -48.27
C ARG A 3 -13.62 -0.74 -47.53
N PHE A 4 -14.41 -0.39 -46.51
CA PHE A 4 -14.07 0.69 -45.56
C PHE A 4 -14.54 0.33 -44.15
N LEU A 5 -14.11 -0.82 -43.62
CA LEU A 5 -14.49 -1.28 -42.27
C LEU A 5 -13.29 -1.73 -41.42
N LEU A 6 -12.12 -1.08 -41.55
CA LEU A 6 -10.94 -1.44 -40.73
C LEU A 6 -10.12 -0.23 -40.23
N LEU A 7 -10.69 0.98 -40.14
CA LEU A 7 -9.97 2.16 -39.63
C LEU A 7 -10.39 2.61 -38.21
N LEU A 8 -11.23 1.84 -37.51
CA LEU A 8 -11.69 2.13 -36.14
C LEU A 8 -11.09 1.19 -35.06
N LEU A 9 -10.09 0.36 -35.41
CA LEU A 9 -9.51 -0.63 -34.49
C LEU A 9 -8.28 -0.22 -33.64
N PRO A 10 -7.65 0.97 -33.73
CA PRO A 10 -6.47 1.24 -32.89
C PRO A 10 -6.77 1.94 -31.54
N ILE A 11 -8.04 2.10 -31.12
CA ILE A 11 -8.40 2.87 -29.92
C ILE A 11 -8.45 2.02 -28.64
N LEU A 12 -8.38 0.68 -28.73
CA LEU A 12 -8.61 -0.21 -27.57
C LEU A 12 -7.38 -0.53 -26.71
N PHE A 13 -6.20 0.02 -27.02
CA PHE A 13 -4.96 -0.24 -26.25
C PHE A 13 -4.54 0.93 -25.34
N VAL A 14 -5.48 1.74 -24.87
CA VAL A 14 -5.18 2.74 -23.83
C VAL A 14 -4.97 2.00 -22.50
N SER A 15 -3.73 1.56 -22.25
CA SER A 15 -3.39 0.93 -20.98
C SER A 15 -3.48 1.97 -19.85
N CYS A 16 -4.49 1.83 -18.99
CA CYS A 16 -4.55 2.62 -17.77
C CYS A 16 -3.39 2.18 -16.86
N ASN A 17 -2.46 3.09 -16.54
CA ASN A 17 -1.43 2.84 -15.54
C ASN A 17 -1.92 3.37 -14.20
N SER A 18 -2.23 2.46 -13.28
CA SER A 18 -2.74 2.82 -11.96
C SER A 18 -1.56 3.14 -11.04
N TYR A 19 -1.46 4.41 -10.64
CA TYR A 19 -0.51 4.86 -9.63
C TYR A 19 -1.24 5.08 -8.31
N TYR A 20 -0.59 4.76 -7.20
CA TYR A 20 -1.06 5.09 -5.86
C TYR A 20 0.04 5.75 -5.04
N TYR A 21 -0.36 6.48 -4.01
CA TYR A 21 0.53 7.27 -3.16
C TYR A 21 1.04 6.42 -2.00
N VAL A 22 2.33 6.52 -1.70
CA VAL A 22 3.04 5.76 -0.66
C VAL A 22 4.17 6.57 -0.04
N ILE A 23 4.67 6.12 1.12
CA ILE A 23 5.90 6.62 1.76
C ILE A 23 7.00 5.57 1.59
N LEU A 24 8.17 5.96 1.13
CA LEU A 24 9.35 5.07 1.05
C LEU A 24 9.95 4.82 2.44
N GLU A 25 10.39 3.60 2.71
CA GLU A 25 11.01 3.23 3.99
C GLU A 25 12.54 3.34 3.97
N GLU A 26 13.13 3.41 2.78
CA GLU A 26 14.59 3.45 2.56
C GLU A 26 14.96 4.36 1.39
N ASP A 27 16.22 4.78 1.33
CA ASP A 27 16.77 5.54 0.22
C ASP A 27 16.68 4.69 -1.06
N THR A 28 15.91 5.17 -2.04
CA THR A 28 15.54 4.39 -3.21
C THR A 28 16.14 5.01 -4.48
N PRO A 29 17.10 4.35 -5.15
CA PRO A 29 17.61 4.81 -6.43
C PRO A 29 16.56 4.65 -7.55
N LEU A 30 16.48 5.66 -8.41
CA LEU A 30 15.66 5.63 -9.62
C LEU A 30 16.54 5.51 -10.86
N TYR A 31 16.22 4.53 -11.71
CA TYR A 31 16.89 4.24 -12.98
C TYR A 31 16.04 4.69 -14.17
N ALA A 32 16.68 4.99 -15.31
CA ALA A 32 15.94 5.38 -16.52
C ALA A 32 15.17 4.17 -17.12
N SER A 33 15.76 2.98 -17.03
CA SER A 33 15.20 1.70 -17.50
C SER A 33 15.37 0.61 -16.43
N GLN A 34 14.71 -0.54 -16.61
CA GLN A 34 14.85 -1.69 -15.70
C GLN A 34 16.24 -2.35 -15.77
N ASN A 35 16.93 -2.23 -16.91
CA ASN A 35 18.25 -2.82 -17.16
C ASN A 35 19.38 -1.81 -17.03
N ASP A 36 19.06 -0.58 -16.62
CA ASP A 36 20.05 0.48 -16.51
C ASP A 36 20.80 0.35 -15.18
N SER A 37 22.11 0.56 -15.22
CA SER A 37 22.97 0.51 -14.03
C SER A 37 23.22 1.91 -13.46
N GLU A 38 22.97 2.96 -14.25
CA GLU A 38 23.17 4.34 -13.84
C GLU A 38 21.93 4.89 -13.13
N THR A 39 22.14 5.40 -11.91
CA THR A 39 21.09 6.02 -11.11
C THR A 39 20.87 7.46 -11.56
N LYS A 40 19.62 7.81 -11.89
CA LYS A 40 19.21 9.18 -12.24
C LYS A 40 19.11 10.09 -11.01
N ILE A 41 18.59 9.54 -9.91
CA ILE A 41 18.43 10.22 -8.62
C ILE A 41 18.23 9.17 -7.52
N VAL A 42 18.59 9.51 -6.29
CA VAL A 42 18.19 8.77 -5.09
C VAL A 42 17.08 9.54 -4.39
N VAL A 43 15.93 8.89 -4.19
CA VAL A 43 14.82 9.45 -3.42
C VAL A 43 15.03 9.06 -1.96
N PRO A 44 15.12 10.02 -1.02
CA PRO A 44 15.42 9.71 0.36
C PRO A 44 14.26 8.97 1.04
N ALA A 45 14.59 8.16 2.04
CA ALA A 45 13.62 7.51 2.93
C ALA A 45 12.63 8.53 3.52
N ASN A 46 11.43 8.06 3.86
CA ASN A 46 10.29 8.86 4.30
C ASN A 46 9.77 9.89 3.27
N SER A 47 10.24 9.83 2.01
CA SER A 47 9.65 10.61 0.93
C SER A 47 8.32 10.04 0.47
N TYR A 48 7.40 10.94 0.15
CA TYR A 48 6.16 10.58 -0.49
C TYR A 48 6.32 10.46 -2.01
N VAL A 49 5.79 9.37 -2.59
CA VAL A 49 5.90 9.10 -4.02
C VAL A 49 4.63 8.49 -4.60
N PHE A 50 4.46 8.59 -5.92
CA PHE A 50 3.47 7.80 -6.65
C PHE A 50 4.13 6.56 -7.23
N ILE A 51 3.57 5.38 -6.96
CA ILE A 51 4.10 4.10 -7.39
C ILE A 51 3.10 3.32 -8.24
N ASP A 52 3.59 2.65 -9.28
CA ASP A 52 2.80 1.78 -10.15
C ASP A 52 2.35 0.49 -9.43
N SER A 53 1.10 0.10 -9.64
CA SER A 53 0.48 -1.11 -9.08
C SER A 53 0.86 -2.41 -9.79
N LYS A 54 1.39 -2.36 -11.01
CA LYS A 54 1.45 -3.53 -11.90
C LYS A 54 2.56 -4.53 -11.60
N SER A 55 3.75 -4.08 -11.21
CA SER A 55 4.94 -4.93 -11.08
C SER A 55 5.47 -4.94 -9.65
N LYS A 56 5.82 -6.14 -9.13
CA LYS A 56 6.30 -6.30 -7.74
C LYS A 56 7.80 -6.03 -7.62
N SER A 57 8.61 -6.46 -8.58
CA SER A 57 10.08 -6.37 -8.56
C SER A 57 10.60 -5.07 -9.15
N TYR A 58 10.04 -4.57 -10.24
CA TYR A 58 10.42 -3.27 -10.82
C TYR A 58 9.23 -2.35 -10.80
N ARG A 59 9.28 -1.32 -9.97
CA ARG A 59 8.17 -0.36 -9.82
C ARG A 59 8.53 0.95 -10.46
N LYS A 60 7.60 1.50 -11.24
CA LYS A 60 7.70 2.86 -11.74
C LYS A 60 7.33 3.82 -10.62
N ILE A 61 8.26 4.69 -10.27
CA ILE A 61 8.09 5.70 -9.22
C ILE A 61 8.07 7.09 -9.88
N LYS A 62 7.19 7.96 -9.41
CA LYS A 62 7.21 9.39 -9.68
C LYS A 62 7.45 10.15 -8.38
N TYR A 63 8.45 11.00 -8.39
CA TYR A 63 8.86 11.85 -7.28
C TYR A 63 9.21 13.23 -7.83
N ASN A 64 8.42 14.25 -7.47
CA ASN A 64 8.52 15.59 -8.06
C ASN A 64 8.51 15.54 -9.62
N ASN A 65 9.55 16.09 -10.25
CA ASN A 65 9.75 16.08 -11.70
C ASN A 65 10.50 14.83 -12.19
N TYR A 66 10.88 13.92 -11.28
CA TYR A 66 11.58 12.70 -11.60
C TYR A 66 10.61 11.53 -11.78
N LYS A 67 10.89 10.72 -12.78
CA LYS A 67 10.21 9.45 -13.04
C LYS A 67 11.27 8.43 -13.42
N GLY A 68 11.19 7.25 -12.83
CA GLY A 68 12.14 6.17 -13.09
C GLY A 68 11.64 4.84 -12.56
N TRP A 69 12.49 3.84 -12.70
CA TRP A 69 12.29 2.50 -12.17
C TRP A 69 13.06 2.35 -10.87
N ALA A 70 12.45 1.71 -9.88
CA ALA A 70 13.11 1.26 -8.67
C ALA A 70 13.03 -0.25 -8.58
N TYR A 71 14.14 -0.87 -8.16
CA TYR A 71 14.19 -2.30 -7.91
C TYR A 71 13.72 -2.60 -6.49
N SER A 72 12.62 -3.36 -6.38
CA SER A 72 11.99 -3.85 -5.17
C SER A 72 11.92 -2.81 -4.03
N PRO A 73 11.41 -1.59 -4.28
CA PRO A 73 11.42 -0.53 -3.28
C PRO A 73 10.56 -0.90 -2.07
N LYS A 74 11.06 -0.60 -0.87
CA LYS A 74 10.28 -0.74 0.36
C LYS A 74 9.46 0.51 0.64
N PHE A 75 8.18 0.33 0.90
CA PHE A 75 7.25 1.44 1.11
C PHE A 75 6.07 1.02 1.96
N ASN A 76 5.46 2.01 2.61
CA ASN A 76 4.22 1.86 3.35
C ASN A 76 3.09 2.60 2.62
N HIS A 77 1.88 2.03 2.67
CA HIS A 77 0.71 2.62 2.04
C HIS A 77 0.26 3.86 2.83
N THR A 78 0.20 5.01 2.18
CA THR A 78 -0.44 6.18 2.78
C THR A 78 -1.94 5.99 2.70
N THR A 79 -2.58 5.73 3.83
CA THR A 79 -4.04 5.72 3.93
C THR A 79 -4.59 7.14 3.94
N THR A 80 -4.51 7.86 2.81
CA THR A 80 -5.24 9.12 2.62
C THR A 80 -6.69 8.80 2.20
N ARG A 81 -7.41 8.09 3.08
CA ARG A 81 -8.87 8.06 3.09
C ARG A 81 -9.33 8.06 4.53
N SER A 82 -9.70 9.24 5.02
CA SER A 82 -10.84 9.36 5.94
C SER A 82 -12.10 8.95 5.19
N SER A 83 -12.18 7.67 4.84
CA SER A 83 -13.40 6.96 4.56
C SER A 83 -13.50 5.97 5.69
N THR A 84 -14.54 6.08 6.51
CA THR A 84 -14.99 5.00 7.37
C THR A 84 -15.23 3.76 6.50
N LYS A 85 -14.18 2.96 6.33
CA LYS A 85 -14.23 1.57 5.90
C LYS A 85 -13.30 0.82 6.81
N THR A 86 -13.93 0.14 7.76
CA THR A 86 -13.43 -1.02 8.47
C THR A 86 -12.62 -1.90 7.51
N ASN A 87 -11.29 -1.90 7.64
CA ASN A 87 -10.45 -2.84 6.92
C ASN A 87 -10.05 -3.94 7.89
N TYR A 88 -10.76 -5.04 7.71
CA TYR A 88 -10.29 -6.39 7.97
C TYR A 88 -8.82 -6.50 7.57
N SER A 89 -7.96 -6.69 8.57
CA SER A 89 -6.60 -7.19 8.35
C SER A 89 -6.73 -8.64 7.91
N GLN A 90 -6.60 -8.89 6.61
CA GLN A 90 -6.35 -10.23 6.09
C GLN A 90 -4.92 -10.63 6.50
N ASN A 91 -4.79 -11.09 7.75
CA ASN A 91 -3.64 -11.86 8.16
C ASN A 91 -3.83 -13.26 7.57
N SER A 92 -2.98 -13.59 6.62
CA SER A 92 -2.79 -14.95 6.13
C SER A 92 -2.26 -15.81 7.29
N SER A 93 -3.17 -16.43 8.02
CA SER A 93 -2.90 -17.61 8.83
C SER A 93 -4.07 -18.58 8.66
N ASN A 94 -3.81 -19.65 7.91
CA ASN A 94 -4.60 -20.87 7.91
C ASN A 94 -4.77 -21.32 9.37
N TYR A 95 -5.94 -21.09 9.97
CA TYR A 95 -6.37 -21.84 11.15
C TYR A 95 -7.87 -22.05 11.11
N ASN A 96 -8.19 -23.34 11.09
CA ASN A 96 -9.51 -23.95 11.13
C ASN A 96 -10.38 -23.32 12.23
N SER A 97 -11.62 -23.00 11.88
CA SER A 97 -12.63 -22.43 12.76
C SER A 97 -13.13 -23.45 13.79
N SER A 98 -12.95 -23.17 15.08
CA SER A 98 -13.83 -23.65 16.14
C SER A 98 -13.72 -22.80 17.41
N SER A 99 -14.89 -22.45 17.95
CA SER A 99 -15.19 -21.83 19.26
C SER A 99 -15.27 -20.29 19.37
N THR A 100 -16.49 -19.85 19.65
CA THR A 100 -16.96 -18.49 19.93
C THR A 100 -16.35 -17.95 21.23
N SER A 101 -15.19 -17.29 21.17
CA SER A 101 -14.71 -16.43 22.25
C SER A 101 -14.81 -14.96 21.83
N LYS A 102 -15.59 -14.17 22.58
CA LYS A 102 -15.77 -12.73 22.30
C LYS A 102 -14.57 -12.01 22.92
N GLU A 103 -13.59 -11.65 22.12
CA GLU A 103 -12.47 -10.82 22.55
C GLU A 103 -12.80 -9.32 22.41
N VAL A 104 -12.18 -8.48 23.23
CA VAL A 104 -12.35 -7.03 23.27
C VAL A 104 -11.01 -6.36 22.98
N HIS A 105 -10.98 -5.56 21.92
CA HIS A 105 -9.81 -4.76 21.56
C HIS A 105 -9.81 -3.42 22.33
N VAL A 106 -8.70 -3.11 22.99
CA VAL A 106 -8.52 -1.91 23.84
C VAL A 106 -7.45 -1.01 23.23
N LYS A 107 -7.82 0.25 22.93
CA LYS A 107 -6.88 1.28 22.47
C LYS A 107 -5.95 1.72 23.60
N GLY A 108 -4.76 2.21 23.25
CA GLY A 108 -3.82 2.78 24.23
C GLY A 108 -4.33 4.09 24.82
N TYR A 109 -4.00 4.36 26.09
CA TYR A 109 -4.42 5.57 26.81
C TYR A 109 -3.48 5.92 27.96
N TYR A 110 -3.52 7.17 28.41
CA TYR A 110 -2.82 7.62 29.61
C TYR A 110 -3.71 7.46 30.85
N ARG A 111 -3.18 6.88 31.91
CA ARG A 111 -3.84 6.83 33.23
C ARG A 111 -3.76 8.21 33.91
N LYS A 112 -4.63 8.43 34.91
CA LYS A 112 -4.64 9.69 35.70
C LYS A 112 -3.31 10.00 36.41
N ASN A 113 -2.49 8.99 36.66
CA ASN A 113 -1.13 9.13 37.22
C ASN A 113 -0.03 9.36 36.16
N GLY A 114 -0.39 9.61 34.90
CA GLY A 114 0.55 9.88 33.81
C GLY A 114 1.15 8.64 33.12
N SER A 115 0.90 7.42 33.63
CA SER A 115 1.42 6.20 33.01
C SER A 115 0.69 5.85 31.70
N TYR A 116 1.44 5.60 30.62
CA TYR A 116 0.89 5.15 29.34
C TYR A 116 0.57 3.65 29.35
N VAL A 117 -0.59 3.29 28.81
CA VAL A 117 -1.02 1.90 28.60
C VAL A 117 -1.04 1.63 27.10
N LYS A 118 -0.25 0.65 26.65
CA LYS A 118 -0.23 0.23 25.24
C LYS A 118 -1.55 -0.45 24.83
N PRO A 119 -1.95 -0.32 23.54
CA PRO A 119 -3.08 -1.08 23.00
C PRO A 119 -2.90 -2.59 23.23
N HIS A 120 -3.99 -3.30 23.55
CA HIS A 120 -3.98 -4.76 23.75
C HIS A 120 -5.38 -5.35 23.54
N THR A 121 -5.45 -6.67 23.41
CA THR A 121 -6.71 -7.43 23.33
C THR A 121 -6.93 -8.18 24.65
N ARG A 122 -8.17 -8.28 25.12
CA ARG A 122 -8.54 -9.01 26.35
C ARG A 122 -9.86 -9.78 26.17
N SER A 123 -10.17 -10.72 27.05
CA SER A 123 -11.45 -11.45 27.02
C SER A 123 -12.65 -10.57 27.38
N ALA A 124 -13.81 -10.82 26.77
CA ALA A 124 -15.04 -10.08 27.10
C ALA A 124 -15.50 -10.36 28.55
N PRO A 125 -16.10 -9.35 29.22
CA PRO A 125 -16.75 -9.55 30.50
C PRO A 125 -17.84 -10.63 30.42
N ARG A 126 -17.87 -11.54 31.40
CA ARG A 126 -18.95 -12.53 31.53
C ARG A 126 -20.18 -11.84 32.10
N ARG A 127 -21.35 -12.03 31.46
CA ARG A 127 -22.63 -11.58 32.01
C ARG A 127 -22.94 -12.43 33.25
N LYS A 128 -23.06 -11.78 34.41
CA LYS A 128 -23.68 -12.42 35.59
C LYS A 128 -25.18 -12.51 35.30
N GLY A 129 -25.68 -13.74 35.18
CA GLY A 129 -27.10 -14.04 35.15
C GLY A 129 -27.69 -13.99 36.55
#